data_AF-A0A4R9IKC1-F1
#
_entry.id   AF-A0A4R9IKC1-F1
#
_cell.length_a   1.000
_cell.length_b   1.000
_cell.length_c   1.000
_cell.angle_alpha   90.00
_cell.angle_beta   90.00
_cell.angle_gamma   90.00
#
_symmetry.space_group_name_H-M   'P 1'
#
loop_
_entity.id
_entity.type
_entity.pdbx_description
1 polymer ?
#
loop_
_entity_poly.entity_id
_entity_poly.type
_entity_poly.pdbx_seq_one_letter_code
_entity_poly.pdbx_strand_id
1 'polypeptide(L)'
;MIRQTTEAEEEDFSFYWKSCHQPEIKDLTQILRYISFYDAILTVRQCITANKEEQIQIEKQTKKKIFDLIVLPKFEILESEITNEELIPLVDELKKEWEKTIYVFSNFYKSHEVLFLGKEREYTLAINRILYSDMPEGRRKTLILKLLQDMKQQNKSTYQLFYYSKQNPWAASNLNEENYESKKFYLSLIEEWKVDPDFDPNQISSLKDFQFCLEEIPNSNQKIRILGFFGFFSDYGRFTTKDQTSFSQTNQTRIRYIRHSLFHSHHFQKRLENILISCKNSVQSVKEI
;
A
#
# COMPACT_ATOMS: atom_id res chain seq x y z
N MET A 1 -14.44 7.40 -6.56
CA MET A 1 -14.34 7.76 -5.14
C MET A 1 -14.19 6.45 -4.37
N ILE A 2 -13.03 6.19 -3.75
CA ILE A 2 -12.81 4.97 -2.95
C ILE A 2 -13.77 5.04 -1.75
N ARG A 3 -14.37 3.90 -1.32
CA ARG A 3 -15.43 3.81 -0.29
C ARG A 3 -15.31 4.94 0.73
N GLN A 4 -16.26 5.87 0.70
CA GLN A 4 -16.33 6.95 1.67
C GLN A 4 -16.70 6.38 3.04
N THR A 5 -16.14 6.96 4.09
CA THR A 5 -16.62 6.76 5.47
C THR A 5 -18.09 7.14 5.53
N THR A 6 -18.89 6.38 6.27
CA THR A 6 -20.30 6.72 6.46
C THR A 6 -20.43 7.95 7.36
N GLU A 7 -21.54 8.69 7.24
CA GLU A 7 -21.81 9.82 8.13
C GLU A 7 -21.77 9.39 9.60
N ALA A 8 -22.33 8.23 9.93
CA ALA A 8 -22.28 7.65 11.28
C ALA A 8 -20.84 7.37 11.76
N GLU A 9 -19.98 6.84 10.89
CA GLU A 9 -18.57 6.60 11.20
C GLU A 9 -17.82 7.92 11.47
N GLU A 10 -18.12 8.98 10.72
CA GLU A 10 -17.55 10.32 10.91
C GLU A 10 -18.05 11.02 12.19
N GLU A 11 -19.32 10.82 12.54
CA GLU A 11 -19.92 11.28 13.79
C GLU A 11 -19.25 10.60 14.99
N ASP A 12 -19.07 9.27 14.94
CA ASP A 12 -18.37 8.50 15.96
C ASP A 12 -16.93 9.00 16.14
N PHE A 13 -16.18 9.15 15.03
CA PHE A 13 -14.83 9.70 15.09
C PHE A 13 -14.84 11.08 15.74
N SER A 14 -15.75 11.97 15.33
CA SER A 14 -15.85 13.33 15.85
C SER A 14 -16.18 13.37 17.35
N PHE A 15 -17.07 12.49 17.80
CA PHE A 15 -17.43 12.35 19.21
C PHE A 15 -16.23 11.92 20.05
N TYR A 16 -15.55 10.84 19.64
CA TYR A 16 -14.41 10.32 20.39
C TYR A 16 -13.21 11.27 20.33
N TRP A 17 -12.96 11.87 19.17
CA TRP A 17 -11.92 12.88 18.99
C TRP A 17 -12.11 14.06 19.94
N LYS A 18 -13.32 14.66 20.00
CA LYS A 18 -13.61 15.77 20.91
C LYS A 18 -13.39 15.39 22.37
N SER A 19 -13.79 14.17 22.73
CA SER A 19 -13.74 13.63 24.10
C SER A 19 -12.33 13.20 24.55
N CYS A 20 -11.38 12.98 23.64
CA CYS A 20 -9.98 12.72 24.00
C CYS A 20 -9.31 14.02 24.48
N HIS A 21 -8.83 14.09 25.72
CA HIS A 21 -8.25 15.33 26.27
C HIS A 21 -6.74 15.45 26.07
N GLN A 22 -6.09 14.43 25.50
CA GLN A 22 -4.64 14.38 25.29
C GLN A 22 -4.23 14.98 23.93
N PRO A 23 -3.52 16.13 23.90
CA PRO A 23 -3.17 16.80 22.65
C PRO A 23 -2.27 15.97 21.74
N GLU A 24 -1.28 15.25 22.28
CA GLU A 24 -0.36 14.46 21.44
C GLU A 24 -1.08 13.25 20.81
N ILE A 25 -1.98 12.58 21.54
CA ILE A 25 -2.76 11.46 21.00
C ILE A 25 -3.70 11.97 19.91
N LYS A 26 -4.31 13.15 20.10
CA LYS A 26 -5.05 13.84 19.05
C LYS A 26 -4.16 14.05 17.83
N ASP A 27 -3.06 14.78 17.96
CA ASP A 27 -2.18 15.10 16.83
C ASP A 27 -1.73 13.84 16.06
N LEU A 28 -1.34 12.77 16.76
CA LEU A 28 -0.99 11.50 16.13
C LEU A 28 -2.20 10.83 15.45
N THR A 29 -3.38 10.90 16.05
CA THR A 29 -4.60 10.32 15.48
C THR A 29 -5.02 11.07 14.21
N GLN A 30 -4.74 12.36 14.08
CA GLN A 30 -4.93 13.12 12.85
C GLN A 30 -4.07 12.54 11.71
N ILE A 31 -2.80 12.24 11.99
CA ILE A 31 -1.90 11.57 11.03
C ILE A 31 -2.41 10.16 10.74
N LEU A 32 -2.78 9.40 11.77
CA LEU A 32 -3.26 8.03 11.62
C LEU A 32 -4.55 7.96 10.80
N ARG A 33 -5.44 8.96 10.90
CA ARG A 33 -6.68 9.02 10.11
C ARG A 33 -6.42 9.00 8.60
N TYR A 34 -5.33 9.64 8.14
CA TYR A 34 -4.94 9.63 6.73
C TYR A 34 -4.50 8.25 6.26
N ILE A 35 -3.92 7.46 7.16
CA ILE A 35 -3.34 6.16 6.85
C ILE A 35 -4.39 5.06 7.02
N SER A 36 -5.13 5.10 8.13
CA SER A 36 -6.15 4.15 8.54
C SER A 36 -7.20 4.82 9.45
N PHE A 37 -8.36 5.13 8.87
CA PHE A 37 -9.47 5.75 9.58
C PHE A 37 -9.97 4.90 10.77
N TYR A 38 -10.05 3.58 10.62
CA TYR A 38 -10.50 2.70 11.70
C TYR A 38 -9.50 2.60 12.86
N ASP A 39 -8.20 2.51 12.56
CA ASP A 39 -7.18 2.56 13.63
C ASP A 39 -7.20 3.92 14.33
N ALA A 40 -7.52 5.00 13.61
CA ALA A 40 -7.70 6.33 14.19
C ALA A 40 -8.89 6.38 15.15
N ILE A 41 -10.07 5.89 14.75
CA ILE A 41 -11.25 5.77 15.64
C ILE A 41 -10.90 4.96 16.90
N LEU A 42 -10.28 3.79 16.74
CA LEU A 42 -9.94 2.94 17.88
C LEU A 42 -8.99 3.65 18.85
N THR A 43 -8.03 4.42 18.32
CA THR A 43 -7.08 5.19 19.13
C THR A 43 -7.80 6.26 19.97
N VAL A 44 -8.69 7.07 19.37
CA VAL A 44 -9.44 8.09 20.15
C VAL A 44 -10.44 7.48 21.12
N ARG A 45 -11.03 6.32 20.78
CA ARG A 45 -11.89 5.59 21.70
C ARG A 45 -11.12 5.12 22.94
N GLN A 46 -9.93 4.57 22.76
CA GLN A 46 -9.05 4.15 23.87
C GLN A 46 -8.58 5.34 24.72
N CYS A 47 -8.30 6.50 24.09
CA CYS A 47 -7.87 7.71 24.79
C CYS A 47 -8.86 8.14 25.89
N ILE A 48 -10.16 7.98 25.66
CA ILE A 48 -11.22 8.45 26.58
C ILE A 48 -11.29 7.59 27.84
N THR A 49 -11.01 6.30 27.71
CA THR A 49 -11.10 5.36 28.83
C THR A 49 -9.78 5.18 29.57
N ALA A 50 -8.68 5.65 28.99
CA ALA A 50 -7.32 5.40 29.48
C ALA A 50 -6.92 6.32 30.64
N ASN A 51 -6.29 5.73 31.65
CA ASN A 51 -5.60 6.48 32.70
C ASN A 51 -4.26 7.07 32.19
N LYS A 52 -3.56 7.84 33.03
CA LYS A 52 -2.33 8.55 32.63
C LYS A 52 -1.21 7.63 32.11
N GLU A 53 -1.04 6.45 32.71
CA GLU A 53 0.00 5.48 32.29
C GLU A 53 -0.38 4.81 30.97
N GLU A 54 -1.66 4.43 30.82
CA GLU A 54 -2.22 3.88 29.59
C GLU A 54 -2.14 4.88 28.44
N GLN A 55 -2.33 6.18 28.69
CA GLN A 55 -2.19 7.23 27.67
C GLN A 55 -0.76 7.30 27.09
N ILE A 56 0.28 7.14 27.92
CA ILE A 56 1.67 7.07 27.45
C ILE A 56 1.88 5.84 26.56
N GLN A 57 1.26 4.71 26.92
CA GLN A 57 1.33 3.50 26.11
C GLN A 57 0.58 3.67 24.78
N ILE A 58 -0.61 4.27 24.78
CA ILE A 58 -1.37 4.58 23.57
C ILE A 58 -0.52 5.45 22.65
N GLU A 59 0.06 6.55 23.15
CA GLU A 59 0.92 7.41 22.34
C GLU A 59 2.07 6.64 21.66
N LYS A 60 2.80 5.80 22.43
CA LYS A 60 3.87 4.96 21.90
C LYS A 60 3.36 3.97 20.86
N GLN A 61 2.22 3.33 21.11
CA GLN A 61 1.60 2.38 20.20
C GLN A 61 1.12 3.05 18.92
N THR A 62 0.53 4.25 19.00
CA THR A 62 0.09 5.03 17.84
C THR A 62 1.28 5.47 16.99
N LYS A 63 2.36 5.98 17.60
CA LYS A 63 3.62 6.30 16.89
C LYS A 63 4.18 5.08 16.17
N LYS A 64 4.28 3.95 16.88
CA LYS A 64 4.73 2.69 16.30
C LYS A 64 3.82 2.26 15.16
N LYS A 65 2.50 2.33 15.32
CA LYS A 65 1.50 1.96 14.32
C LYS A 65 1.60 2.82 13.07
N ILE A 66 1.78 4.14 13.21
CA ILE A 66 2.00 5.05 12.07
C ILE A 66 3.26 4.61 11.31
N PHE A 67 4.39 4.42 12.01
CA PHE A 67 5.64 3.96 11.40
C PHE A 67 5.47 2.60 10.70
N ASP A 68 4.84 1.67 11.40
CA ASP A 68 4.57 0.31 10.97
C ASP A 68 3.68 0.25 9.73
N LEU A 69 2.71 1.16 9.64
CA LEU A 69 1.90 1.28 8.44
C LEU A 69 2.79 1.83 7.32
N ILE A 70 3.38 3.02 7.45
CA ILE A 70 4.07 3.69 6.33
C ILE A 70 5.35 3.02 5.82
N VAL A 71 6.00 2.15 6.60
CA VAL A 71 7.27 1.52 6.22
C VAL A 71 7.08 0.08 5.77
N LEU A 72 7.40 -0.21 4.51
CA LEU A 72 7.59 -1.60 4.08
C LEU A 72 8.87 -2.14 4.72
N PRO A 73 8.85 -3.31 5.39
CA PRO A 73 10.07 -3.92 5.89
C PRO A 73 11.03 -4.22 4.75
N LYS A 74 12.33 -3.99 4.98
CA LYS A 74 13.36 -4.40 4.05
C LYS A 74 13.37 -5.92 3.94
N PHE A 75 13.30 -6.41 2.71
CA PHE A 75 13.54 -7.79 2.38
C PHE A 75 14.98 -7.92 1.88
N GLU A 76 15.86 -8.33 2.78
CA GLU A 76 17.25 -8.63 2.48
C GLU A 76 17.48 -10.08 2.91
N ILE A 77 18.04 -10.90 2.02
CA ILE A 77 18.42 -12.28 2.28
C ILE A 77 19.94 -12.29 2.42
N LEU A 78 20.44 -12.56 3.61
CA LEU A 78 21.85 -12.77 3.85
C LEU A 78 22.18 -14.21 3.44
N GLU A 79 22.63 -14.39 2.20
CA GLU A 79 23.00 -15.69 1.66
C GLU A 79 24.06 -16.39 2.54
N SER A 80 24.92 -15.63 3.22
CA SER A 80 25.91 -16.12 4.18
C SER A 80 25.33 -16.83 5.40
N GLU A 81 24.07 -16.55 5.75
CA GLU A 81 23.38 -17.19 6.88
C GLU A 81 22.70 -18.51 6.47
N ILE A 82 22.64 -18.82 5.17
CA ILE A 82 22.05 -20.06 4.65
C ILE A 82 23.15 -21.12 4.56
N THR A 83 23.32 -21.90 5.63
CA THR A 83 24.35 -22.94 5.73
C THR A 83 24.00 -24.22 4.97
N ASN A 84 22.73 -24.44 4.64
CA ASN A 84 22.25 -25.60 3.90
C ASN A 84 22.06 -25.26 2.41
N GLU A 85 22.88 -25.86 1.54
CA GLU A 85 22.85 -25.64 0.09
C GLU A 85 21.49 -25.99 -0.56
N GLU A 86 20.74 -26.95 -0.01
CA GLU A 86 19.42 -27.30 -0.53
C GLU A 86 18.37 -26.19 -0.33
N LEU A 87 18.60 -25.26 0.60
CA LEU A 87 17.68 -24.15 0.86
C LEU A 87 17.87 -23.00 -0.12
N ILE A 88 19.07 -22.80 -0.65
CA ILE A 88 19.40 -21.72 -1.59
C ILE A 88 18.38 -21.63 -2.74
N PRO A 89 18.11 -22.70 -3.52
CA PRO A 89 17.16 -22.61 -4.63
C PRO A 89 15.71 -22.34 -4.16
N LEU A 90 15.33 -22.81 -2.97
CA LEU A 90 14.00 -22.55 -2.42
C LEU A 90 13.84 -21.10 -1.97
N VAL A 91 14.90 -20.51 -1.43
CA VAL A 91 14.93 -19.11 -1.02
C VAL A 91 14.92 -18.19 -2.24
N ASP A 92 15.61 -18.54 -3.31
CA ASP A 92 15.54 -17.83 -4.59
C ASP A 92 14.14 -17.87 -5.19
N GLU A 93 13.48 -19.02 -5.14
CA GLU A 93 12.10 -19.15 -5.61
C GLU A 93 11.13 -18.34 -4.75
N LEU A 94 11.31 -18.36 -3.43
CA LEU A 94 10.55 -17.57 -2.47
C LEU A 94 10.72 -16.07 -2.72
N LYS A 95 11.95 -15.61 -3.00
CA LYS A 95 12.25 -14.23 -3.39
C LYS A 95 11.49 -13.84 -4.65
N LYS A 96 11.49 -14.68 -5.69
CA LYS A 96 10.74 -14.42 -6.93
C LYS A 96 9.24 -14.33 -6.70
N GLU A 97 8.67 -15.23 -5.90
CA GLU A 97 7.24 -15.17 -5.57
C GLU A 97 6.89 -13.97 -4.70
N TRP A 98 7.77 -13.58 -3.78
CA TRP A 98 7.66 -12.34 -3.03
C TRP A 98 7.66 -11.13 -3.97
N GLU A 99 8.61 -11.02 -4.89
CA GLU A 99 8.63 -9.92 -5.85
C GLU A 99 7.35 -9.84 -6.67
N LYS A 100 6.78 -10.98 -7.10
CA LYS A 100 5.49 -10.99 -7.79
C LYS A 100 4.37 -10.48 -6.89
N THR A 101 4.31 -10.93 -5.64
CA THR A 101 3.30 -10.46 -4.67
C THR A 101 3.38 -8.95 -4.50
N ILE A 102 4.59 -8.40 -4.32
CA ILE A 102 4.83 -6.98 -4.05
C ILE A 102 4.65 -6.09 -5.27
N TYR A 103 5.18 -6.49 -6.42
CA TYR A 103 5.30 -5.61 -7.60
C TYR A 103 4.21 -5.83 -8.64
N VAL A 104 3.50 -6.98 -8.58
CA VAL A 104 2.43 -7.32 -9.53
C VAL A 104 1.08 -7.42 -8.82
N PHE A 105 0.93 -8.39 -7.91
CA PHE A 105 -0.38 -8.75 -7.37
C PHE A 105 -0.92 -7.76 -6.34
N SER A 106 -0.05 -6.97 -5.70
CA SER A 106 -0.45 -5.86 -4.84
C SER A 106 -1.27 -4.80 -5.58
N ASN A 107 -1.11 -4.66 -6.90
CA ASN A 107 -1.90 -3.68 -7.63
C ASN A 107 -3.38 -4.09 -7.75
N PHE A 108 -3.68 -5.37 -7.50
CA PHE A 108 -5.01 -5.95 -7.62
C PHE A 108 -5.79 -5.99 -6.30
N TYR A 109 -5.39 -5.20 -5.29
CA TYR A 109 -6.08 -5.17 -4.00
C TYR A 109 -7.58 -4.92 -4.16
N LYS A 110 -8.36 -5.60 -3.31
CA LYS A 110 -9.79 -5.36 -3.23
C LYS A 110 -9.99 -3.94 -2.73
N SER A 111 -10.82 -3.18 -3.44
CA SER A 111 -11.21 -1.80 -3.13
C SER A 111 -11.74 -1.57 -1.70
N HIS A 112 -12.12 -2.65 -1.01
CA HIS A 112 -12.66 -2.63 0.36
C HIS A 112 -11.75 -3.29 1.40
N GLU A 113 -10.63 -3.91 1.01
CA GLU A 113 -9.64 -4.39 1.97
C GLU A 113 -8.73 -3.21 2.36
N VAL A 114 -8.88 -2.73 3.60
CA VAL A 114 -7.97 -1.75 4.20
C VAL A 114 -6.71 -2.49 4.62
N LEU A 115 -5.79 -2.78 3.69
CA LEU A 115 -4.50 -3.37 4.04
C LEU A 115 -3.36 -2.69 3.31
N PHE A 116 -2.99 -1.54 3.86
CA PHE A 116 -1.75 -0.81 3.61
C PHE A 116 -0.54 -1.72 3.83
N LEU A 117 0.24 -2.05 2.79
CA LEU A 117 1.46 -2.89 2.86
C LEU A 117 1.33 -4.17 3.71
N GLY A 118 0.12 -4.58 4.10
CA GLY A 118 -0.07 -5.36 5.32
C GLY A 118 0.26 -6.82 5.07
N LYS A 119 -0.36 -7.38 4.04
CA LYS A 119 -0.09 -8.75 3.57
C LYS A 119 1.34 -8.88 3.05
N GLU A 120 1.82 -7.87 2.33
CA GLU A 120 3.21 -7.78 1.84
C GLU A 120 4.20 -7.86 3.00
N ARG A 121 3.96 -7.04 4.03
CA ARG A 121 4.74 -6.99 5.26
C ARG A 121 4.66 -8.28 6.04
N GLU A 122 3.48 -8.88 6.17
CA GLU A 122 3.31 -10.18 6.84
C GLU A 122 4.17 -11.26 6.17
N TYR A 123 4.16 -11.33 4.83
CA TYR A 123 5.05 -12.22 4.10
C TYR A 123 6.52 -11.85 4.33
N THR A 124 6.92 -10.59 4.18
CA THR A 124 8.32 -10.17 4.42
C THR A 124 8.79 -10.54 5.83
N LEU A 125 7.98 -10.28 6.86
CA LEU A 125 8.30 -10.61 8.25
C LEU A 125 8.34 -12.12 8.48
N ALA A 126 7.42 -12.88 7.87
CA ALA A 126 7.40 -14.34 7.96
C ALA A 126 8.66 -14.94 7.32
N ILE A 127 9.06 -14.46 6.13
CA ILE A 127 10.29 -14.91 5.47
C ILE A 127 11.49 -14.59 6.35
N ASN A 128 11.64 -13.32 6.79
CA ASN A 128 12.75 -12.90 7.65
C ASN A 128 12.80 -13.75 8.94
N ARG A 129 11.65 -14.04 9.56
CA ARG A 129 11.59 -14.89 10.75
C ARG A 129 12.07 -16.31 10.45
N ILE A 130 11.69 -16.90 9.33
CA ILE A 130 12.09 -18.26 8.98
C ILE A 130 13.59 -18.34 8.67
N LEU A 131 14.12 -17.36 7.95
CA LEU A 131 15.53 -17.32 7.57
C LEU A 131 16.46 -17.06 8.76
N TYR A 132 16.10 -16.13 9.65
CA TYR A 132 16.99 -15.63 10.70
C TYR A 132 16.71 -16.15 12.10
N SER A 133 15.76 -17.08 12.27
CA SER A 133 15.59 -17.74 13.57
C SER A 133 16.42 -19.00 13.69
N ASP A 134 16.87 -19.24 14.92
CA ASP A 134 17.56 -20.44 15.32
C ASP A 134 16.57 -21.60 15.37
N MET A 135 16.46 -22.33 14.24
CA MET A 135 15.59 -23.48 14.10
C MET A 135 16.28 -24.59 13.29
N PRO A 136 15.92 -25.88 13.51
CA PRO A 136 16.50 -26.98 12.75
C PRO A 136 16.26 -26.82 11.24
N GLU A 137 17.27 -27.10 10.42
CA GLU A 137 17.23 -26.92 8.96
C GLU A 137 16.05 -27.66 8.29
N GLY A 138 15.71 -28.87 8.76
CA GLY A 138 14.54 -29.61 8.23
C GLY A 138 13.21 -28.89 8.50
N ARG A 139 13.08 -28.23 9.65
CA ARG A 139 11.92 -27.39 9.98
C ARG A 139 11.91 -26.11 9.14
N ARG A 140 13.08 -25.48 8.95
CA ARG A 140 13.24 -24.30 8.08
C ARG A 140 12.80 -24.61 6.66
N LYS A 141 13.30 -25.70 6.07
CA LYS A 141 12.91 -26.21 4.73
C LYS A 141 11.40 -26.36 4.60
N THR A 142 10.77 -27.00 5.59
CA THR A 142 9.32 -27.24 5.60
C THR A 142 8.53 -25.93 5.64
N LEU A 143 8.96 -24.97 6.46
CA LEU A 143 8.31 -23.66 6.55
C LEU A 143 8.49 -22.82 5.28
N ILE A 144 9.68 -22.85 4.67
CA ILE A 144 9.94 -22.20 3.37
C ILE A 144 9.02 -22.77 2.30
N LEU A 145 8.94 -24.10 2.18
CA LEU A 145 8.07 -24.76 1.20
C LEU A 145 6.60 -24.42 1.40
N LYS A 146 6.13 -24.43 2.65
CA LYS A 146 4.76 -24.04 2.99
C LYS A 146 4.50 -22.58 2.59
N LEU A 147 5.40 -21.67 2.96
CA LEU A 147 5.25 -20.25 2.65
C LEU A 147 5.22 -20.00 1.14
N LEU A 148 6.08 -20.69 0.39
CA LEU A 148 6.10 -20.63 -1.07
C LEU A 148 4.77 -21.11 -1.67
N GLN A 149 4.20 -22.21 -1.18
CA GLN A 149 2.90 -22.71 -1.61
C GLN A 149 1.77 -21.71 -1.29
N ASP A 150 1.75 -21.19 -0.06
CA ASP A 150 0.75 -20.23 0.41
C ASP A 150 0.80 -18.95 -0.46
N MET A 151 1.99 -18.43 -0.76
CA MET A 151 2.17 -17.24 -1.61
C MET A 151 1.71 -17.49 -3.05
N LYS A 152 2.08 -18.62 -3.66
CA LYS A 152 1.63 -18.97 -5.02
C LYS A 152 0.11 -19.11 -5.10
N GLN A 153 -0.49 -19.79 -4.13
CA GLN A 153 -1.94 -19.96 -4.05
C GLN A 153 -2.64 -18.61 -3.87
N GLN A 154 -2.12 -17.75 -2.99
CA GLN A 154 -2.66 -16.42 -2.76
C GLN A 154 -2.54 -15.54 -4.01
N ASN A 155 -1.38 -15.51 -4.66
CA ASN A 155 -1.14 -14.78 -5.90
C ASN A 155 -2.13 -15.21 -7.00
N LYS A 156 -2.32 -16.52 -7.18
CA LYS A 156 -3.31 -17.08 -8.12
C LYS A 156 -4.74 -16.66 -7.76
N SER A 157 -5.11 -16.74 -6.48
CA SER A 157 -6.44 -16.35 -6.00
C SER A 157 -6.71 -14.86 -6.22
N THR A 158 -5.75 -13.99 -5.87
CA THR A 158 -5.82 -12.55 -6.09
C THR A 158 -6.02 -12.23 -7.57
N TYR A 159 -5.25 -12.87 -8.45
CA TYR A 159 -5.40 -12.68 -9.90
C TYR A 159 -6.77 -13.11 -10.41
N GLN A 160 -7.26 -14.28 -9.98
CA GLN A 160 -8.58 -14.78 -10.38
C GLN A 160 -9.69 -13.84 -9.89
N LEU A 161 -9.61 -13.36 -8.64
CA LEU A 161 -10.55 -12.40 -8.11
C LEU A 161 -10.52 -11.11 -8.94
N PHE A 162 -9.35 -10.58 -9.25
CA PHE A 162 -9.23 -9.40 -10.11
C PHE A 162 -9.77 -9.64 -11.53
N TYR A 163 -9.53 -10.80 -12.13
CA TYR A 163 -9.94 -11.04 -13.51
C TYR A 163 -11.46 -11.26 -13.63
N TYR A 164 -12.08 -11.97 -12.66
CA TYR A 164 -13.48 -12.38 -12.75
C TYR A 164 -14.45 -11.54 -11.89
N SER A 165 -13.96 -10.73 -10.96
CA SER A 165 -14.81 -9.90 -10.11
C SER A 165 -15.36 -8.70 -10.86
N LYS A 166 -16.66 -8.45 -10.69
CA LYS A 166 -17.30 -7.19 -11.11
C LYS A 166 -17.16 -6.08 -10.07
N GLN A 167 -16.62 -6.38 -8.90
CA GLN A 167 -16.42 -5.40 -7.84
C GLN A 167 -15.33 -4.40 -8.25
N ASN A 168 -15.61 -3.13 -8.01
CA ASN A 168 -14.67 -2.04 -8.22
C ASN A 168 -14.96 -0.89 -7.25
N PRO A 169 -13.97 -0.02 -6.95
CA PRO A 169 -14.12 1.06 -5.98
C PRO A 169 -15.24 2.05 -6.31
N TRP A 170 -15.63 2.18 -7.57
CA TRP A 170 -16.60 3.16 -8.05
C TRP A 170 -17.99 2.60 -8.27
N ALA A 171 -18.22 1.31 -7.97
CA ALA A 171 -19.44 0.60 -8.32
C ALA A 171 -19.84 0.74 -9.80
N ALA A 172 -18.85 0.91 -10.69
CA ALA A 172 -19.05 1.02 -12.12
C ALA A 172 -19.76 -0.22 -12.68
N SER A 173 -20.71 0.01 -13.58
CA SER A 173 -21.61 -1.01 -14.12
C SER A 173 -20.97 -1.88 -15.20
N ASN A 174 -19.94 -1.35 -15.87
CA ASN A 174 -19.25 -1.97 -16.99
C ASN A 174 -17.78 -1.56 -17.06
N LEU A 175 -16.99 -2.28 -17.87
CA LEU A 175 -15.55 -2.07 -17.98
C LEU A 175 -15.16 -0.69 -18.52
N ASN A 176 -15.96 -0.10 -19.41
CA ASN A 176 -15.64 1.22 -19.98
C ASN A 176 -15.75 2.32 -18.92
N GLU A 177 -16.81 2.26 -18.12
CA GLU A 177 -17.03 3.16 -16.99
C GLU A 177 -15.94 2.97 -15.93
N GLU A 178 -15.57 1.73 -15.61
CA GLU A 178 -14.48 1.44 -14.69
C GLU A 178 -13.13 1.97 -15.19
N ASN A 179 -12.81 1.77 -16.47
CA ASN A 179 -11.59 2.25 -17.10
C ASN A 179 -11.54 3.78 -17.08
N TYR A 180 -12.67 4.44 -17.36
CA TYR A 180 -12.79 5.90 -17.29
C TYR A 180 -12.53 6.42 -15.87
N GLU A 181 -13.21 5.87 -14.85
CA GLU A 181 -13.05 6.29 -13.46
C GLU A 181 -11.64 5.99 -12.92
N SER A 182 -11.07 4.83 -13.27
CA SER A 182 -9.70 4.45 -12.91
C SER A 182 -8.70 5.44 -13.49
N LYS A 183 -8.78 5.70 -14.80
CA LYS A 183 -7.88 6.62 -15.48
C LYS A 183 -7.99 8.03 -14.91
N LYS A 184 -9.21 8.54 -14.71
CA LYS A 184 -9.46 9.85 -14.12
C LYS A 184 -8.82 9.97 -12.74
N PHE A 185 -8.97 8.96 -11.89
CA PHE A 185 -8.38 8.93 -10.57
C PHE A 185 -6.84 8.95 -10.64
N TYR A 186 -6.22 8.09 -11.45
CA TYR A 186 -4.77 8.01 -11.57
C TYR A 186 -4.15 9.29 -12.14
N LEU A 187 -4.72 9.83 -13.22
CA LEU A 187 -4.25 11.09 -13.82
C LEU A 187 -4.33 12.25 -12.82
N SER A 188 -5.40 12.33 -12.02
CA SER A 188 -5.53 13.38 -11.01
C SER A 188 -4.44 13.33 -9.93
N LEU A 189 -4.01 12.11 -9.55
CA LEU A 189 -2.93 11.92 -8.58
C LEU A 189 -1.57 12.20 -9.20
N ILE A 190 -1.34 11.79 -10.45
CA ILE A 190 -0.11 12.08 -11.18
C ILE A 190 0.12 13.60 -11.27
N GLU A 191 -0.90 14.36 -11.66
CA GLU A 191 -0.78 15.82 -11.75
C GLU A 191 -0.49 16.47 -10.40
N GLU A 192 -1.02 15.92 -9.31
CA GLU A 192 -0.70 16.39 -7.97
C GLU A 192 0.74 16.09 -7.56
N TRP A 193 1.23 14.86 -7.79
CA TRP A 193 2.59 14.47 -7.45
C TRP A 193 3.66 15.22 -8.24
N LYS A 194 3.38 15.58 -9.50
CA LYS A 194 4.33 16.37 -10.32
C LYS A 194 4.67 17.73 -9.72
N VAL A 195 3.75 18.33 -8.97
CA VAL A 195 3.91 19.66 -8.37
C VAL A 195 4.16 19.58 -6.86
N ASP A 196 4.18 18.38 -6.28
CA ASP A 196 4.48 18.18 -4.86
C ASP A 196 5.98 18.44 -4.62
N PRO A 197 6.34 19.40 -3.74
CA PRO A 197 7.74 19.72 -3.46
C PRO A 197 8.53 18.60 -2.79
N ASP A 198 7.86 17.59 -2.23
CA ASP A 198 8.51 16.44 -1.59
C ASP A 198 8.61 15.22 -2.51
N PHE A 199 8.12 15.29 -3.74
CA PHE A 199 8.26 14.23 -4.73
C PHE A 199 9.70 14.15 -5.24
N ASP A 200 10.21 12.93 -5.46
CA ASP A 200 11.59 12.73 -5.95
C ASP A 200 11.74 13.27 -7.38
N PRO A 201 12.57 14.31 -7.61
CA PRO A 201 12.76 14.90 -8.94
C PRO A 201 13.26 13.89 -9.99
N ASN A 202 13.99 12.85 -9.56
CA ASN A 202 14.52 11.83 -10.45
C ASN A 202 13.42 10.93 -11.05
N GLN A 203 12.24 10.88 -10.41
CA GLN A 203 11.12 10.04 -10.85
C GLN A 203 10.11 10.79 -11.72
N ILE A 204 10.27 12.11 -11.92
CA ILE A 204 9.34 12.94 -12.68
C ILE A 204 9.21 12.46 -14.15
N SER A 205 10.30 12.03 -14.77
CA SER A 205 10.26 11.48 -16.14
C SER A 205 9.44 10.20 -16.20
N SER A 206 9.68 9.26 -15.28
CA SER A 206 8.93 8.01 -15.17
C SER A 206 7.43 8.26 -14.96
N LEU A 207 7.09 9.28 -14.16
CA LEU A 207 5.71 9.67 -13.90
C LEU A 207 5.02 10.26 -15.15
N LYS A 208 5.73 11.09 -15.93
CA LYS A 208 5.25 11.62 -17.21
C LYS A 208 5.05 10.51 -18.24
N ASP A 209 6.02 9.60 -18.36
CA ASP A 209 5.92 8.42 -19.22
C ASP A 209 4.70 7.57 -18.86
N PHE A 210 4.43 7.40 -17.56
CA PHE A 210 3.29 6.63 -17.10
C PHE A 210 1.96 7.29 -17.44
N GLN A 211 1.87 8.62 -17.30
CA GLN A 211 0.71 9.37 -17.76
C GLN A 211 0.47 9.21 -19.26
N PHE A 212 1.49 9.42 -20.09
CA PHE A 212 1.34 9.24 -21.55
C PHE A 212 0.88 7.82 -21.88
N CYS A 213 1.44 6.83 -21.20
CA CYS A 213 1.03 5.45 -21.34
C CYS A 213 -0.44 5.21 -20.97
N LEU A 214 -0.93 5.78 -19.86
CA LEU A 214 -2.34 5.69 -19.47
C LEU A 214 -3.26 6.38 -20.48
N GLU A 215 -2.84 7.52 -21.04
CA GLU A 215 -3.59 8.25 -22.05
C GLU A 215 -3.74 7.44 -23.35
N GLU A 216 -2.71 6.68 -23.76
CA GLU A 216 -2.75 5.82 -24.95
C GLU A 216 -3.75 4.65 -24.87
N ILE A 217 -4.12 4.17 -23.68
CA ILE A 217 -5.03 3.03 -23.52
C ILE A 217 -6.49 3.50 -23.70
N PRO A 218 -7.24 3.10 -24.74
CA PRO A 218 -8.62 3.59 -24.91
C PRO A 218 -9.54 3.11 -23.78
N ASN A 219 -10.42 3.98 -23.28
CA ASN A 219 -11.36 3.60 -22.20
C ASN A 219 -12.32 2.48 -22.65
N SER A 220 -12.61 2.42 -23.96
CA SER A 220 -13.48 1.41 -24.58
C SER A 220 -12.80 0.04 -24.79
N ASN A 221 -11.51 -0.09 -24.45
CA ASN A 221 -10.77 -1.34 -24.66
C ASN A 221 -11.31 -2.44 -23.73
N GLN A 222 -11.78 -3.54 -24.33
CA GLN A 222 -12.38 -4.66 -23.60
C GLN A 222 -11.36 -5.69 -23.06
N LYS A 223 -10.10 -5.63 -23.51
CA LYS A 223 -9.03 -6.56 -23.10
C LYS A 223 -8.26 -6.05 -21.90
N ILE A 224 -8.23 -4.73 -21.69
CA ILE A 224 -7.43 -4.09 -20.63
C ILE A 224 -8.35 -3.56 -19.55
N ARG A 225 -8.08 -4.00 -18.32
CA ARG A 225 -8.71 -3.50 -17.10
C ARG A 225 -7.76 -2.55 -16.38
N ILE A 226 -7.95 -1.24 -16.54
CA ILE A 226 -7.07 -0.20 -16.01
C ILE A 226 -7.02 -0.22 -14.47
N LEU A 227 -8.08 -0.72 -13.81
CA LEU A 227 -8.10 -0.98 -12.36
C LEU A 227 -6.89 -1.80 -11.88
N GLY A 228 -6.21 -2.52 -12.77
CA GLY A 228 -4.99 -3.26 -12.47
C GLY A 228 -3.82 -2.44 -11.91
N PHE A 229 -3.90 -1.11 -11.87
CA PHE A 229 -2.91 -0.22 -11.21
C PHE A 229 -3.40 0.33 -9.86
N PHE A 230 -4.59 -0.08 -9.40
CA PHE A 230 -5.27 0.55 -8.28
C PHE A 230 -4.49 0.49 -6.98
N GLY A 231 -3.87 -0.65 -6.66
CA GLY A 231 -3.11 -0.80 -5.42
C GLY A 231 -2.00 0.25 -5.28
N PHE A 232 -1.19 0.47 -6.33
CA PHE A 232 -0.14 1.50 -6.32
C PHE A 232 -0.71 2.90 -6.02
N PHE A 233 -1.71 3.33 -6.77
CA PHE A 233 -2.29 4.66 -6.58
C PHE A 233 -3.10 4.77 -5.29
N SER A 234 -3.68 3.69 -4.80
CA SER A 234 -4.37 3.69 -3.50
C SER A 234 -3.40 3.76 -2.34
N ASP A 235 -2.24 3.11 -2.42
CA ASP A 235 -1.24 3.09 -1.35
C ASP A 235 -0.54 4.45 -1.21
N TYR A 236 -0.11 5.04 -2.33
CA TYR A 236 0.65 6.30 -2.31
C TYR A 236 -0.23 7.54 -2.48
N GLY A 237 -1.40 7.42 -3.11
CA GLY A 237 -2.29 8.55 -3.43
C GLY A 237 -3.09 9.09 -2.26
N ARG A 238 -2.92 8.55 -1.04
CA ARG A 238 -3.54 9.06 0.18
C ARG A 238 -2.75 10.19 0.83
N PHE A 239 -1.48 10.38 0.44
CA PHE A 239 -0.61 11.41 1.00
C PHE A 239 -0.61 12.68 0.13
N THR A 240 -1.81 13.15 -0.21
CA THR A 240 -2.05 14.38 -0.98
C THR A 240 -1.88 15.63 -0.13
N THR A 241 -1.58 16.75 -0.78
CA THR A 241 -1.50 18.08 -0.13
C THR A 241 -2.88 18.65 0.23
N LYS A 242 -3.93 18.24 -0.50
CA LYS A 242 -5.25 18.91 -0.50
C LYS A 242 -5.99 18.85 0.84
N ASP A 243 -5.85 17.76 1.58
CA ASP A 243 -6.60 17.56 2.83
C ASP A 243 -5.89 18.15 4.06
N GLN A 244 -4.64 18.59 3.92
CA GLN A 244 -3.74 18.97 5.02
C GLN A 244 -3.98 20.38 5.59
N THR A 245 -4.95 21.12 5.06
CA THR A 245 -5.23 22.52 5.42
C THR A 245 -5.63 22.71 6.89
N SER A 246 -6.14 21.66 7.53
CA SER A 246 -6.58 21.66 8.93
C SER A 246 -5.48 21.27 9.94
N PHE A 247 -4.26 20.98 9.48
CA PHE A 247 -3.20 20.48 10.35
C PHE A 247 -2.43 21.57 11.08
N SER A 248 -2.02 21.23 12.31
CA SER A 248 -1.02 21.99 13.04
C SER A 248 0.30 22.03 12.26
N GLN A 249 1.09 23.09 12.45
CA GLN A 249 2.41 23.23 11.82
C GLN A 249 3.33 22.01 12.09
N THR A 250 3.23 21.44 13.28
CA THR A 250 3.94 20.21 13.67
C THR A 250 3.49 19.02 12.82
N ASN A 251 2.18 18.81 12.64
CA ASN A 251 1.66 17.73 11.82
C ASN A 251 1.96 17.91 10.34
N GLN A 252 1.92 19.14 9.82
CA GLN A 252 2.38 19.45 8.47
C GLN A 252 3.84 19.01 8.27
N THR A 253 4.72 19.33 9.22
CA THR A 253 6.14 18.92 9.15
C THR A 253 6.30 17.39 9.19
N ARG A 254 5.57 16.71 10.08
CA ARG A 254 5.59 15.23 10.18
C ARG A 254 5.14 14.57 8.89
N ILE A 255 4.06 15.06 8.27
CA ILE A 255 3.52 14.48 7.04
C ILE A 255 4.41 14.80 5.83
N ARG A 256 4.97 16.00 5.79
CA ARG A 256 6.01 16.36 4.83
C ARG A 256 7.17 15.35 4.86
N TYR A 257 7.66 15.02 6.07
CA TYR A 257 8.70 14.00 6.26
C TYR A 257 8.25 12.61 5.80
N ILE A 258 7.02 12.19 6.12
CA ILE A 258 6.46 10.90 5.68
C ILE A 258 6.42 10.83 4.15
N ARG A 259 5.89 11.84 3.47
CA ARG A 259 5.83 11.90 2.00
C ARG A 259 7.20 11.85 1.36
N HIS A 260 8.10 12.71 1.84
CA HIS A 260 9.48 12.71 1.36
C HIS A 260 10.10 11.32 1.51
N SER A 261 9.95 10.69 2.67
CA SER A 261 10.47 9.33 2.92
C SER A 261 9.85 8.28 2.00
N LEU A 262 8.55 8.38 1.70
CA LEU A 262 7.85 7.45 0.82
C LEU A 262 8.30 7.59 -0.63
N PHE A 263 8.29 8.81 -1.18
CA PHE A 263 8.65 9.06 -2.59
C PHE A 263 10.12 8.79 -2.89
N HIS A 264 11.00 8.94 -1.91
CA HIS A 264 12.43 8.62 -2.03
C HIS A 264 12.75 7.17 -1.63
N SER A 265 11.75 6.34 -1.31
CA SER A 265 11.99 4.95 -0.95
C SER A 265 12.28 4.09 -2.18
N HIS A 266 13.24 3.17 -2.06
CA HIS A 266 13.50 2.15 -3.08
C HIS A 266 12.25 1.33 -3.43
N HIS A 267 11.36 1.12 -2.45
CA HIS A 267 10.11 0.40 -2.68
C HIS A 267 9.16 1.16 -3.61
N PHE A 268 8.97 2.46 -3.39
CA PHE A 268 8.17 3.31 -4.28
C PHE A 268 8.75 3.33 -5.70
N GLN A 269 10.06 3.57 -5.82
CA GLN A 269 10.75 3.58 -7.11
C GLN A 269 10.52 2.27 -7.88
N LYS A 270 10.80 1.12 -7.25
CA LYS A 270 10.66 -0.19 -7.91
C LYS A 270 9.20 -0.48 -8.26
N ARG A 271 8.22 -0.06 -7.45
CA ARG A 271 6.79 -0.18 -7.83
C ARG A 271 6.42 0.70 -9.02
N LEU A 272 6.88 1.96 -9.06
CA LEU A 272 6.67 2.87 -10.18
C LEU A 272 7.25 2.33 -11.49
N GLU A 273 8.46 1.77 -11.44
CA GLU A 273 9.08 1.10 -12.59
C GLU A 273 8.25 -0.09 -13.09
N ASN A 274 7.79 -0.96 -12.18
CA ASN A 274 7.01 -2.15 -12.55
C ASN A 274 5.65 -1.79 -13.15
N ILE A 275 4.90 -0.86 -12.56
CA ILE A 275 3.61 -0.45 -13.14
C ILE A 275 3.77 0.24 -14.49
N LEU A 276 4.87 0.99 -14.69
CA LEU A 276 5.19 1.60 -15.98
C LEU A 276 5.45 0.54 -17.05
N ILE A 277 6.23 -0.50 -16.72
CA ILE A 277 6.45 -1.65 -17.60
C ILE A 277 5.12 -2.34 -17.93
N SER A 278 4.29 -2.61 -16.92
CA SER A 278 2.97 -3.23 -17.12
C SER A 278 2.06 -2.38 -18.03
N CYS A 279 2.08 -1.06 -17.89
CA CYS A 279 1.32 -0.18 -18.77
C CYS A 279 1.87 -0.19 -20.20
N LYS A 280 3.19 -0.10 -20.39
CA LYS A 280 3.81 -0.16 -21.72
C LYS A 280 3.46 -1.48 -22.44
N ASN A 281 3.45 -2.59 -21.71
CA ASN A 281 3.00 -3.90 -22.23
C ASN A 281 1.51 -3.88 -22.60
N SER A 282 0.68 -3.21 -21.78
CA SER A 282 -0.75 -3.05 -22.07
C SER A 282 -0.95 -2.25 -23.37
N VAL A 283 -0.23 -1.14 -23.55
CA VAL A 283 -0.26 -0.34 -24.79
C VAL A 283 0.19 -1.16 -26.01
N GLN A 284 1.27 -1.94 -25.90
CA GLN A 284 1.72 -2.82 -26.96
C GLN A 284 0.63 -3.83 -27.37
N SER A 285 -0.06 -4.42 -26.38
CA SER A 285 -1.17 -5.35 -26.65
C SER A 285 -2.37 -4.69 -27.36
N VAL A 286 -2.52 -3.36 -27.28
CA VAL A 286 -3.50 -2.60 -28.07
C VAL A 286 -3.05 -2.48 -29.53
N LYS A 287 -1.75 -2.28 -29.77
CA LYS A 287 -1.16 -2.05 -31.10
C LYS A 287 -1.06 -3.32 -31.96
N GLU A 288 -1.08 -4.49 -31.35
CA GLU A 288 -1.06 -5.81 -32.02
C GLU A 288 -2.45 -6.24 -32.57
N ILE A 289 -3.39 -5.30 -32.69
CA ILE A 289 -4.77 -5.47 -33.21
C ILE A 289 -4.90 -4.66 -34.49
#